data_AF-A0A3E0TNC9-F1
#
_entry.id   AF-A0A3E0TNC9-F1
#
_cell.length_a   1.000
_cell.length_b   1.000
_cell.length_c   1.000
_cell.angle_alpha   90.00
_cell.angle_beta   90.00
_cell.angle_gamma   90.00
#
_symmetry.space_group_name_H-M   'P 1'
#
loop_
_entity.id
_entity.type
_entity.pdbx_description
1 polymer ?
#
loop_
_entity_poly.entity_id
_entity_poly.type
_entity_poly.pdbx_seq_one_letter_code
_entity_poly.pdbx_strand_id
1 'polypeptide(L)'
;MAFANHTRHILLDDNIKTIVFRVDASPKLATGHLMRCLTLAKALLSLNSKLDVCFVCCLLPKNLKALIQQERIKLIELALNVDCKTWEQDVDSAACKQVFSKLNKIDLLIVDHYHIDSQWQDSLNGYYQKLCVIDDLANRHHLADYLIDQTYGREQQDYLSLLSPKCQTMLGSRYMLLRNEFAKLRVQAIDKRKKTNAIKKILVVMGGIDEQNVSVKILGLLAKAYIDSSLPIIKVAVVASRCTPCLSELSGLSLKYDWLTLHIDTKNISNLMLEADLAIGASGTTTWERCCMGLPTLSLIVAENQSLVNHNVSKKGASINLGMPQNLNTQIIVSAILSLNKNKNMYDTMVTQALEICDGTGAYRIASRLLSPSVSLRSAQNSDIKTVFNWQSDPKIRQFSRNPKPVSWEEHKAWYHASQANPKRHMYIIEFQEQPAGVLRLDLIPKTSDYEVSILVSPNLQRQNIALKALHAIDEHFFKRNIHAYVSTANKASQSLFTQANYRRVSDEHFIRPANNLTREDNN
;
A
#
# COMPACT_ATOMS: atom_id res chain seq x y z
N MET A 1 -37.08 -32.49 -5.42
CA MET A 1 -35.82 -32.86 -6.11
C MET A 1 -34.68 -32.61 -5.15
N ALA A 2 -33.84 -33.63 -4.96
CA ALA A 2 -32.83 -33.71 -3.92
C ALA A 2 -31.74 -32.63 -4.07
N PHE A 3 -31.56 -31.79 -3.05
CA PHE A 3 -30.32 -31.02 -2.89
C PHE A 3 -29.30 -31.93 -2.21
N ALA A 4 -28.44 -32.53 -3.02
CA ALA A 4 -27.31 -33.30 -2.56
C ALA A 4 -26.37 -32.43 -1.71
N ASN A 5 -25.87 -33.02 -0.62
CA ASN A 5 -24.73 -32.55 0.16
C ASN A 5 -23.58 -32.17 -0.78
N HIS A 6 -23.34 -30.88 -0.93
CA HIS A 6 -22.09 -30.35 -1.45
C HIS A 6 -21.40 -29.64 -0.30
N THR A 7 -20.53 -30.38 0.38
CA THR A 7 -19.51 -29.85 1.28
C THR A 7 -18.50 -29.07 0.42
N ARG A 8 -18.87 -27.87 -0.05
CA ARG A 8 -17.92 -26.98 -0.73
C ARG A 8 -17.15 -26.22 0.36
N HIS A 9 -15.89 -26.61 0.57
CA HIS A 9 -14.90 -25.73 1.19
C HIS A 9 -14.79 -24.48 0.31
N ILE A 10 -15.06 -23.31 0.89
CA ILE A 10 -14.76 -22.03 0.25
C ILE A 10 -13.29 -21.76 0.57
N LEU A 11 -12.39 -22.25 -0.30
CA LEU A 11 -10.95 -22.06 -0.16
C LEU A 11 -10.60 -20.62 -0.56
N LEU A 12 -9.91 -19.91 0.32
CA LEU A 12 -9.28 -18.63 0.04
C LEU A 12 -7.80 -18.72 0.47
N ASP A 13 -6.96 -18.92 -0.54
CA ASP A 13 -5.48 -18.82 -0.63
C ASP A 13 -4.59 -19.72 0.24
N ASP A 14 -3.55 -20.28 -0.40
CA ASP A 14 -2.49 -21.11 0.21
C ASP A 14 -1.49 -20.26 1.01
N ASN A 15 -0.82 -20.87 1.98
CA ASN A 15 0.22 -20.22 2.79
C ASN A 15 1.44 -19.86 1.91
N ILE A 16 1.62 -18.58 1.57
CA ILE A 16 2.71 -18.07 0.71
C ILE A 16 4.08 -18.35 1.34
N LYS A 17 4.95 -19.05 0.60
CA LYS A 17 6.35 -19.35 0.98
C LYS A 17 7.35 -18.76 0.00
N THR A 18 7.09 -18.86 -1.30
CA THR A 18 8.00 -18.41 -2.37
C THR A 18 7.41 -17.20 -3.09
N ILE A 19 8.17 -16.10 -3.14
CA ILE A 19 7.77 -14.86 -3.82
C ILE A 19 8.82 -14.51 -4.87
N VAL A 20 8.38 -14.32 -6.11
CA VAL A 20 9.24 -13.90 -7.21
C VAL A 20 8.87 -12.49 -7.65
N PHE A 21 9.84 -11.61 -7.73
CA PHE A 21 9.69 -10.27 -8.32
C PHE A 21 10.23 -10.28 -9.74
N ARG A 22 9.41 -9.92 -10.74
CA ARG A 22 9.85 -9.57 -12.09
C ARG A 22 9.89 -8.06 -12.20
N VAL A 23 11.10 -7.50 -12.20
CA VAL A 23 11.34 -6.05 -12.25
C VAL A 23 12.66 -5.77 -12.91
N ASP A 24 12.78 -4.65 -13.62
CA ASP A 24 14.02 -4.19 -14.23
C ASP A 24 14.43 -2.81 -13.74
N ALA A 25 15.73 -2.52 -13.91
CA ALA A 25 16.26 -1.18 -13.80
C ALA A 25 17.47 -1.03 -14.73
N SER A 26 17.52 0.09 -15.42
CA SER A 26 18.67 0.49 -16.25
C SER A 26 18.90 2.00 -16.08
N PRO A 27 20.04 2.54 -16.54
CA PRO A 27 20.22 3.99 -16.61
C PRO A 27 19.08 4.69 -17.37
N LYS A 28 18.48 4.03 -18.38
CA LYS A 28 17.38 4.57 -19.20
C LYS A 28 15.99 4.39 -18.57
N LEU A 29 15.71 3.24 -17.96
CA LEU A 29 14.45 2.98 -17.24
C LEU A 29 14.37 3.64 -15.86
N ALA A 30 15.48 4.23 -15.39
CA ALA A 30 15.68 4.68 -14.02
C ALA A 30 15.56 3.53 -12.99
N THR A 31 15.85 3.82 -11.72
CA THR A 31 15.88 2.82 -10.65
C THR A 31 14.57 2.74 -9.85
N GLY A 32 13.54 3.49 -10.24
CA GLY A 32 12.30 3.65 -9.46
C GLY A 32 11.60 2.32 -9.16
N HIS A 33 11.38 1.51 -10.20
CA HIS A 33 10.74 0.19 -10.12
C HIS A 33 11.49 -0.73 -9.15
N LEU A 34 12.80 -0.90 -9.37
CA LEU A 34 13.63 -1.74 -8.51
C LEU A 34 13.59 -1.29 -7.04
N MET A 35 13.67 0.02 -6.78
CA MET A 35 13.68 0.54 -5.41
C MET A 35 12.34 0.34 -4.68
N ARG A 36 11.19 0.48 -5.38
CA ARG A 36 9.88 0.22 -4.78
C ARG A 36 9.61 -1.27 -4.58
N CYS A 37 10.03 -2.13 -5.52
CA CYS A 37 10.01 -3.57 -5.33
C CYS A 37 10.89 -4.02 -4.15
N LEU A 38 12.11 -3.47 -4.02
CA LEU A 38 13.00 -3.76 -2.90
C LEU A 38 12.37 -3.33 -1.57
N THR A 39 11.68 -2.19 -1.56
CA THR A 39 10.93 -1.71 -0.38
C THR A 39 9.82 -2.69 0.01
N LEU A 40 9.05 -3.20 -0.97
CA LEU A 40 8.01 -4.20 -0.73
C LEU A 40 8.59 -5.54 -0.24
N ALA A 41 9.66 -6.02 -0.88
CA ALA A 41 10.35 -7.24 -0.49
C ALA A 41 10.84 -7.21 0.97
N LYS A 42 11.43 -6.07 1.39
CA LYS A 42 11.83 -5.84 2.79
C LYS A 42 10.65 -5.88 3.75
N ALA A 43 9.51 -5.27 3.38
CA ALA A 43 8.30 -5.31 4.20
C ALA A 43 7.78 -6.75 4.35
N LEU A 44 7.72 -7.53 3.25
CA LEU A 44 7.32 -8.93 3.26
C LEU A 44 8.23 -9.77 4.17
N LEU A 45 9.55 -9.68 3.99
CA LEU A 45 10.54 -10.40 4.81
C LEU A 45 10.49 -10.01 6.29
N SER A 46 10.15 -8.75 6.59
CA SER A 46 10.01 -8.31 7.98
C SER A 46 8.75 -8.85 8.67
N LEU A 47 7.69 -9.15 7.92
CA LEU A 47 6.49 -9.81 8.44
C LEU A 47 6.64 -11.32 8.51
N ASN A 48 7.39 -11.92 7.58
CA ASN A 48 7.70 -13.34 7.57
C ASN A 48 9.14 -13.58 7.08
N SER A 49 10.05 -13.80 8.03
CA SER A 49 11.47 -14.02 7.76
C SER A 49 11.80 -15.38 7.15
N LYS A 50 10.79 -16.26 6.97
CA LYS A 50 10.93 -17.58 6.35
C LYS A 50 10.59 -17.58 4.85
N LEU A 51 10.14 -16.45 4.30
CA LEU A 51 9.86 -16.34 2.87
C LEU A 51 11.13 -16.56 2.04
N ASP A 52 11.00 -17.31 0.96
CA ASP A 52 12.00 -17.39 -0.10
C ASP A 52 11.69 -16.32 -1.15
N VAL A 53 12.49 -15.25 -1.16
CA VAL A 53 12.27 -14.10 -2.06
C VAL A 53 13.35 -14.08 -3.13
N CYS A 54 12.91 -14.03 -4.39
CA CYS A 54 13.78 -13.99 -5.56
C CYS A 54 13.41 -12.81 -6.46
N PHE A 55 14.42 -12.10 -6.97
CA PHE A 55 14.29 -11.10 -8.02
C PHE A 55 14.76 -11.72 -9.34
N VAL A 56 13.94 -11.55 -10.37
CA VAL A 56 14.23 -11.93 -11.74
C VAL A 56 14.26 -10.64 -12.57
N CYS A 57 15.46 -10.30 -13.02
CA CYS A 57 15.76 -9.05 -13.71
C CYS A 57 16.47 -9.35 -15.04
N CYS A 58 16.34 -8.49 -16.02
CA CYS A 58 17.34 -8.35 -17.09
C CYS A 58 18.71 -7.99 -16.48
N LEU A 59 19.76 -7.99 -17.32
CA LEU A 59 21.12 -7.66 -16.87
C LEU A 59 21.17 -6.30 -16.16
N LEU A 60 21.55 -6.31 -14.87
CA LEU A 60 21.62 -5.12 -14.05
C LEU A 60 23.05 -4.54 -13.98
N PRO A 61 23.22 -3.22 -13.82
CA PRO A 61 24.48 -2.62 -13.42
C PRO A 61 24.99 -3.15 -12.07
N LYS A 62 26.32 -3.27 -11.90
CA LYS A 62 26.96 -3.85 -10.69
C LYS A 62 26.48 -3.22 -9.37
N ASN A 63 26.29 -1.89 -9.36
CA ASN A 63 25.82 -1.17 -8.17
C ASN A 63 24.39 -1.54 -7.78
N LEU A 64 23.51 -1.86 -8.75
CA LEU A 64 22.14 -2.29 -8.48
C LEU A 64 22.09 -3.74 -8.01
N LYS A 65 22.93 -4.62 -8.57
CA LYS A 65 23.08 -6.00 -8.06
C LYS A 65 23.47 -6.02 -6.59
N ALA A 66 24.43 -5.18 -6.22
CA ALA A 66 24.89 -5.06 -4.84
C ALA A 66 23.78 -4.64 -3.87
N LEU A 67 22.82 -3.79 -4.30
CA LEU A 67 21.68 -3.40 -3.47
C LEU A 67 20.73 -4.57 -3.17
N ILE A 68 20.56 -5.50 -4.11
CA ILE A 68 19.70 -6.69 -3.93
C ILE A 68 20.45 -7.72 -3.07
N GLN A 69 21.72 -7.98 -3.36
CA GLN A 69 22.54 -8.99 -2.69
C GLN A 69 22.89 -8.65 -1.23
N GLN A 70 22.84 -7.37 -0.85
CA GLN A 70 22.97 -6.95 0.55
C GLN A 70 21.79 -7.41 1.42
N GLU A 71 20.68 -7.83 0.80
CA GLU A 71 19.49 -8.32 1.47
C GLU A 71 19.42 -9.85 1.40
N ARG A 72 18.54 -10.45 2.19
CA ARG A 72 18.24 -11.90 2.12
C ARG A 72 17.35 -12.22 0.90
N ILE A 73 17.77 -11.76 -0.27
CA ILE A 73 17.03 -11.81 -1.53
C ILE A 73 17.92 -12.46 -2.60
N LYS A 74 17.41 -13.50 -3.25
CA LYS A 74 18.08 -14.14 -4.38
C LYS A 74 17.93 -13.25 -5.63
N LEU A 75 18.96 -13.19 -6.47
CA LEU A 75 18.92 -12.52 -7.76
C LEU A 75 19.21 -13.53 -8.87
N ILE A 76 18.33 -13.60 -9.86
CA ILE A 76 18.52 -14.34 -11.11
C ILE A 76 18.42 -13.34 -12.26
N GLU A 77 19.45 -13.32 -13.09
CA GLU A 77 19.46 -12.46 -14.27
C GLU A 77 19.03 -13.24 -15.52
N LEU A 78 18.11 -12.66 -16.27
CA LEU A 78 17.79 -13.05 -17.64
C LEU A 78 18.93 -12.58 -18.54
N ALA A 79 19.32 -13.41 -19.51
CA ALA A 79 20.29 -13.06 -20.55
C ALA A 79 19.69 -12.08 -21.59
N LEU A 80 18.98 -11.06 -21.10
CA LEU A 80 18.30 -10.03 -21.86
C LEU A 80 18.82 -8.66 -21.41
N ASN A 81 18.83 -7.72 -22.35
CA ASN A 81 19.09 -6.32 -22.04
C ASN A 81 17.80 -5.54 -22.20
N VAL A 82 17.31 -4.94 -21.12
CA VAL A 82 16.05 -4.20 -21.12
C VAL A 82 16.09 -2.94 -22.01
N ASP A 83 17.29 -2.40 -22.27
CA ASP A 83 17.46 -1.23 -23.15
C ASP A 83 17.54 -1.60 -24.63
N CYS A 84 17.40 -2.88 -25.00
CA CYS A 84 17.42 -3.29 -26.40
C CYS A 84 16.17 -2.79 -27.14
N LYS A 85 16.36 -2.33 -28.39
CA LYS A 85 15.25 -1.90 -29.26
C LYS A 85 14.27 -3.03 -29.59
N THR A 86 14.68 -4.27 -29.37
CA THR A 86 13.95 -5.51 -29.63
C THR A 86 13.34 -6.09 -28.35
N TRP A 87 13.22 -5.31 -27.27
CA TRP A 87 12.55 -5.79 -26.07
C TRP A 87 11.07 -6.01 -26.42
N GLU A 88 10.64 -7.26 -26.32
CA GLU A 88 9.28 -7.71 -26.61
C GLU A 88 8.82 -8.61 -25.47
N GLN A 89 7.57 -8.44 -25.07
CA GLN A 89 7.02 -9.22 -23.96
C GLN A 89 7.06 -10.74 -24.22
N ASP A 90 6.98 -11.18 -25.48
CA ASP A 90 7.08 -12.59 -25.82
C ASP A 90 8.47 -13.17 -25.55
N VAL A 91 9.53 -12.41 -25.89
CA VAL A 91 10.92 -12.78 -25.58
C VAL A 91 11.15 -12.80 -24.07
N ASP A 92 10.62 -11.80 -23.35
CA ASP A 92 10.72 -11.72 -21.90
C ASP A 92 10.01 -12.91 -21.23
N SER A 93 8.79 -13.23 -21.66
CA SER A 93 8.03 -14.35 -21.11
C SER A 93 8.72 -15.68 -21.36
N ALA A 94 9.32 -15.88 -22.55
CA ALA A 94 10.09 -17.09 -22.87
C ALA A 94 11.31 -17.24 -21.95
N ALA A 95 12.05 -16.16 -21.71
CA ALA A 95 13.17 -16.17 -20.77
C ALA A 95 12.70 -16.42 -19.32
N CYS A 96 11.59 -15.82 -18.91
CA CYS A 96 10.99 -16.06 -17.60
C CYS A 96 10.58 -17.53 -17.42
N LYS A 97 9.97 -18.18 -18.42
CA LYS A 97 9.61 -19.62 -18.39
C LYS A 97 10.82 -20.51 -18.12
N GLN A 98 11.96 -20.22 -18.75
CA GLN A 98 13.20 -20.98 -18.55
C GLN A 98 13.74 -20.87 -17.12
N VAL A 99 13.53 -19.74 -16.46
CA VAL A 99 13.90 -19.55 -15.05
C VAL A 99 12.84 -20.16 -14.13
N PHE A 100 11.57 -19.85 -14.33
CA PHE A 100 10.48 -20.25 -13.45
C PHE A 100 10.29 -21.77 -13.40
N SER A 101 10.53 -22.49 -14.51
CA SER A 101 10.53 -23.96 -14.54
C SER A 101 11.58 -24.61 -13.63
N LYS A 102 12.64 -23.88 -13.25
CA LYS A 102 13.72 -24.35 -12.37
C LYS A 102 13.54 -23.91 -10.92
N LEU A 103 12.56 -23.07 -10.65
CA LEU A 103 12.24 -22.60 -9.31
C LEU A 103 11.26 -23.57 -8.62
N ASN A 104 11.23 -23.53 -7.29
CA ASN A 104 10.14 -24.11 -6.54
C ASN A 104 8.81 -23.43 -6.92
N LYS A 105 7.67 -24.07 -6.58
CA LYS A 105 6.32 -23.50 -6.74
C LYS A 105 6.31 -22.02 -6.38
N ILE A 106 6.01 -21.16 -7.34
CA ILE A 106 5.93 -19.70 -7.14
C ILE A 106 4.54 -19.41 -6.57
N ASP A 107 4.46 -19.14 -5.27
CA ASP A 107 3.19 -18.86 -4.62
C ASP A 107 2.67 -17.47 -4.99
N LEU A 108 3.58 -16.51 -5.16
CA LEU A 108 3.25 -15.15 -5.57
C LEU A 108 4.28 -14.60 -6.55
N LEU A 109 3.84 -14.23 -7.75
CA LEU A 109 4.61 -13.45 -8.71
C LEU A 109 4.23 -11.98 -8.58
N ILE A 110 5.20 -11.11 -8.33
CA ILE A 110 5.04 -9.65 -8.28
C ILE A 110 5.71 -9.04 -9.50
N VAL A 111 4.97 -8.29 -10.32
CA VAL A 111 5.46 -7.70 -11.57
C VAL A 111 5.40 -6.18 -11.50
N ASP A 112 6.48 -5.54 -11.92
CA ASP A 112 6.58 -4.08 -12.01
C ASP A 112 7.32 -3.68 -13.30
N HIS A 113 6.56 -3.48 -14.38
CA HIS A 113 7.11 -3.18 -15.69
C HIS A 113 6.09 -2.46 -16.59
N TYR A 114 6.51 -1.39 -17.27
CA TYR A 114 5.60 -0.57 -18.11
C TYR A 114 5.09 -1.27 -19.36
N HIS A 115 5.87 -2.21 -19.89
CA HIS A 115 5.57 -2.87 -21.15
C HIS A 115 5.02 -4.30 -20.98
N ILE A 116 4.69 -4.71 -19.76
CA ILE A 116 4.08 -6.03 -19.49
C ILE A 116 2.57 -5.85 -19.28
N ASP A 117 1.77 -6.58 -20.05
CA ASP A 117 0.30 -6.57 -20.00
C ASP A 117 -0.29 -7.99 -19.82
N SER A 118 -1.61 -8.12 -19.99
CA SER A 118 -2.32 -9.40 -19.87
C SER A 118 -1.80 -10.52 -20.76
N GLN A 119 -1.22 -10.23 -21.93
CA GLN A 119 -0.71 -11.26 -22.85
C GLN A 119 0.50 -11.97 -22.25
N TRP A 120 1.47 -11.20 -21.73
CA TRP A 120 2.61 -11.75 -21.01
C TRP A 120 2.17 -12.56 -19.78
N GLN A 121 1.17 -12.05 -19.05
CA GLN A 121 0.65 -12.69 -17.83
C GLN A 121 0.00 -14.04 -18.15
N ASP A 122 -0.85 -14.08 -19.19
CA ASP A 122 -1.48 -15.32 -19.65
C ASP A 122 -0.45 -16.34 -20.14
N SER A 123 0.59 -15.87 -20.84
CA SER A 123 1.65 -16.75 -21.34
C SER A 123 2.39 -17.49 -20.23
N LEU A 124 2.42 -16.94 -19.01
CA LEU A 124 3.08 -17.50 -17.82
C LEU A 124 2.09 -18.18 -16.86
N ASN A 125 0.82 -18.28 -17.24
CA ASN A 125 -0.17 -19.00 -16.46
C ASN A 125 0.30 -20.44 -16.20
N GLY A 126 0.11 -20.92 -14.97
CA GLY A 126 0.60 -22.22 -14.49
C GLY A 126 2.02 -22.22 -13.91
N TYR A 127 2.83 -21.17 -14.10
CA TYR A 127 4.14 -21.05 -13.43
C TYR A 127 4.07 -20.42 -12.03
N TYR A 128 2.96 -19.75 -11.72
CA TYR A 128 2.71 -19.11 -10.43
C TYR A 128 1.29 -19.39 -9.95
N GLN A 129 1.04 -19.28 -8.64
CA GLN A 129 -0.31 -19.41 -8.07
C GLN A 129 -1.09 -18.11 -8.06
N LYS A 130 -0.43 -17.00 -7.71
CA LYS A 130 -1.01 -15.66 -7.63
C LYS A 130 -0.15 -14.64 -8.35
N LEU A 131 -0.81 -13.65 -8.94
CA LEU A 131 -0.18 -12.51 -9.61
C LEU A 131 -0.51 -11.20 -8.89
N CYS A 132 0.52 -10.47 -8.51
CA CYS A 132 0.41 -9.09 -8.07
C CYS A 132 1.12 -8.17 -9.08
N VAL A 133 0.43 -7.13 -9.54
CA VAL A 133 1.00 -6.14 -10.47
C VAL A 133 1.11 -4.80 -9.77
N ILE A 134 2.26 -4.14 -9.92
CA ILE A 134 2.45 -2.73 -9.58
C ILE A 134 2.28 -1.93 -10.89
N ASP A 135 1.25 -1.10 -10.96
CA ASP A 135 0.99 -0.20 -12.08
C ASP A 135 0.77 1.23 -11.59
N ASP A 136 1.11 2.21 -12.42
CA ASP A 136 0.82 3.63 -12.17
C ASP A 136 0.28 4.36 -13.41
N LEU A 137 -0.02 3.61 -14.48
CA LEU A 137 -0.48 4.17 -15.75
C LEU A 137 -2.00 4.05 -15.95
N ALA A 138 -2.62 2.98 -15.44
CA ALA A 138 -4.05 2.68 -15.63
C ALA A 138 -4.48 2.73 -17.10
N ASN A 139 -3.72 2.10 -17.99
CA ASN A 139 -3.90 2.20 -19.44
C ASN A 139 -3.89 0.85 -20.19
N ARG A 140 -3.80 -0.28 -19.47
CA ARG A 140 -3.72 -1.62 -20.06
C ARG A 140 -4.40 -2.66 -19.18
N HIS A 141 -4.80 -3.77 -19.79
CA HIS A 141 -5.48 -4.86 -19.09
C HIS A 141 -4.48 -5.70 -18.28
N HIS A 142 -4.94 -6.15 -17.10
CA HIS A 142 -4.18 -7.08 -16.26
C HIS A 142 -5.08 -8.24 -15.78
N LEU A 143 -4.49 -9.44 -15.76
CA LEU A 143 -5.02 -10.69 -15.22
C LEU A 143 -4.57 -10.89 -13.75
N ALA A 144 -4.36 -9.81 -13.02
CA ALA A 144 -3.81 -9.84 -11.67
C ALA A 144 -4.84 -10.28 -10.61
N ASP A 145 -4.39 -11.02 -9.60
CA ASP A 145 -5.14 -11.24 -8.36
C ASP A 145 -5.09 -9.99 -7.46
N TYR A 146 -3.96 -9.28 -7.50
CA TYR A 146 -3.74 -8.04 -6.76
C TYR A 146 -3.17 -6.96 -7.67
N LEU A 147 -3.71 -5.75 -7.57
CA LEU A 147 -3.14 -4.58 -8.24
C LEU A 147 -2.75 -3.52 -7.20
N ILE A 148 -1.51 -3.04 -7.27
CA ILE A 148 -1.00 -1.93 -6.47
C ILE A 148 -0.84 -0.73 -7.38
N ASP A 149 -1.47 0.39 -7.04
CA ASP A 149 -1.19 1.67 -7.66
C ASP A 149 -1.08 2.75 -6.57
N GLN A 150 0.15 3.19 -6.33
CA GLN A 150 0.48 4.16 -5.29
C GLN A 150 0.23 5.62 -5.68
N THR A 151 -0.26 5.89 -6.90
CA THR A 151 -0.44 7.24 -7.44
C THR A 151 -1.42 8.02 -6.57
N TYR A 152 -1.04 9.24 -6.17
CA TYR A 152 -1.90 10.10 -5.35
C TYR A 152 -3.16 10.50 -6.12
N GLY A 153 -4.32 10.19 -5.55
CA GLY A 153 -5.63 10.39 -6.18
C GLY A 153 -6.10 9.23 -7.05
N ARG A 154 -5.40 8.09 -7.08
CA ARG A 154 -5.87 6.90 -7.79
C ARG A 154 -7.11 6.30 -7.13
N GLU A 155 -8.13 6.00 -7.93
CA GLU A 155 -9.42 5.48 -7.49
C GLU A 155 -9.80 4.19 -8.24
N GLN A 156 -10.78 3.46 -7.71
CA GLN A 156 -11.25 2.19 -8.29
C GLN A 156 -11.76 2.36 -9.74
N GLN A 157 -12.34 3.53 -10.04
CA GLN A 157 -12.94 3.81 -11.34
C GLN A 157 -11.90 3.80 -12.47
N ASP A 158 -10.66 4.17 -12.17
CA ASP A 158 -9.55 4.22 -13.15
C ASP A 158 -9.19 2.83 -13.71
N TYR A 159 -9.53 1.77 -12.98
CA TYR A 159 -9.20 0.39 -13.34
C TYR A 159 -10.43 -0.48 -13.67
N LEU A 160 -11.65 0.09 -13.62
CA LEU A 160 -12.90 -0.68 -13.69
C LEU A 160 -13.00 -1.53 -14.97
N SER A 161 -12.54 -1.01 -16.11
CA SER A 161 -12.53 -1.72 -17.40
C SER A 161 -11.24 -2.53 -17.65
N LEU A 162 -10.21 -2.36 -16.81
CA LEU A 162 -8.88 -2.91 -17.05
C LEU A 162 -8.60 -4.19 -16.25
N LEU A 163 -9.42 -4.49 -15.24
CA LEU A 163 -9.21 -5.59 -14.31
C LEU A 163 -10.43 -6.52 -14.24
N SER A 164 -10.17 -7.77 -13.87
CA SER A 164 -11.23 -8.69 -13.43
C SER A 164 -11.93 -8.15 -12.18
N PRO A 165 -13.26 -8.34 -12.02
CA PRO A 165 -13.97 -8.00 -10.78
C PRO A 165 -13.44 -8.71 -9.53
N LYS A 166 -12.67 -9.80 -9.69
CA LYS A 166 -12.03 -10.54 -8.60
C LYS A 166 -10.69 -9.94 -8.15
N CYS A 167 -10.09 -9.05 -8.95
CA CYS A 167 -8.81 -8.43 -8.64
C CYS A 167 -8.94 -7.51 -7.42
N GLN A 168 -8.08 -7.71 -6.43
CA GLN A 168 -8.03 -6.91 -5.21
C GLN A 168 -7.09 -5.72 -5.42
N THR A 169 -7.65 -4.51 -5.38
CA THR A 169 -6.90 -3.29 -5.64
C THR A 169 -6.38 -2.66 -4.34
N MET A 170 -5.19 -2.06 -4.42
CA MET A 170 -4.51 -1.31 -3.37
C MET A 170 -4.09 0.04 -3.95
N LEU A 171 -5.04 0.98 -3.94
CA LEU A 171 -4.94 2.25 -4.67
C LEU A 171 -4.68 3.46 -3.75
N GLY A 172 -3.94 4.44 -4.28
CA GLY A 172 -3.71 5.74 -3.66
C GLY A 172 -2.45 5.79 -2.80
N SER A 173 -2.10 7.02 -2.37
CA SER A 173 -0.88 7.29 -1.59
C SER A 173 -0.81 6.61 -0.23
N ARG A 174 -1.94 6.08 0.27
CA ARG A 174 -1.89 5.19 1.40
C ARG A 174 -0.96 4.02 1.06
N TYR A 175 -1.04 3.38 -0.10
CA TYR A 175 -0.18 2.23 -0.41
C TYR A 175 1.23 2.62 -0.92
N MET A 176 1.69 3.84 -0.65
CA MET A 176 3.02 4.30 -1.06
C MET A 176 4.14 3.37 -0.56
N LEU A 177 4.94 2.88 -1.50
CA LEU A 177 6.14 2.08 -1.24
C LEU A 177 7.30 2.99 -0.85
N LEU A 178 7.25 3.48 0.39
CA LEU A 178 8.27 4.35 0.97
C LEU A 178 9.31 3.56 1.77
N ARG A 179 10.59 3.93 1.66
CA ARG A 179 11.66 3.34 2.46
C ARG A 179 11.37 3.47 3.95
N ASN A 180 11.57 2.39 4.69
CA ASN A 180 11.21 2.30 6.11
C ASN A 180 11.97 3.31 7.01
N GLU A 181 13.11 3.84 6.55
CA GLU A 181 13.88 4.86 7.29
C GLU A 181 13.08 6.14 7.57
N PHE A 182 12.19 6.56 6.66
CA PHE A 182 11.33 7.72 6.88
C PHE A 182 10.23 7.42 7.90
N ALA A 183 9.60 6.24 7.80
CA ALA A 183 8.59 5.80 8.76
C ALA A 183 9.15 5.71 10.18
N LYS A 184 10.39 5.22 10.35
CA LYS A 184 11.09 5.14 11.65
C LYS A 184 11.33 6.51 12.28
N LEU A 185 11.69 7.51 11.47
CA LEU A 185 11.97 8.86 11.96
C LEU A 185 10.72 9.75 12.06
N ARG A 186 9.56 9.29 11.57
CA ARG A 186 8.33 10.10 11.50
C ARG A 186 7.91 10.70 12.83
N VAL A 187 7.94 9.93 13.93
CA VAL A 187 7.55 10.43 15.27
C VAL A 187 8.48 11.58 15.70
N GLN A 188 9.79 11.41 15.53
CA GLN A 188 10.78 12.45 15.83
C GLN A 188 10.61 13.66 14.91
N ALA A 189 10.26 13.44 13.64
CA ALA A 189 9.99 14.51 12.68
C ALA A 189 8.79 15.34 13.13
N ILE A 190 7.68 14.71 13.51
CA ILE A 190 6.48 15.39 14.03
C ILE A 190 6.85 16.26 15.25
N ASP A 191 7.58 15.71 16.21
CA ASP A 191 7.99 16.45 17.41
C ASP A 191 8.92 17.63 17.08
N LYS A 192 9.83 17.45 16.13
CA LYS A 192 10.66 18.55 15.63
C LYS A 192 9.80 19.63 14.96
N ARG A 193 8.85 19.27 14.08
CA ARG A 193 7.99 20.26 13.41
C ARG A 193 7.21 21.11 14.41
N LYS A 194 6.67 20.49 15.46
CA LYS A 194 5.97 21.20 16.56
C LYS A 194 6.86 22.24 17.24
N LYS A 195 8.15 21.94 17.42
CA LYS A 195 9.15 22.83 18.06
C LYS A 195 9.75 23.86 17.10
N THR A 196 9.46 23.78 15.80
CA THR A 196 10.05 24.67 14.80
C THR A 196 9.30 25.99 14.75
N ASN A 197 9.91 27.06 15.28
CA ASN A 197 9.32 28.41 15.32
C ASN A 197 9.89 29.37 14.27
N ALA A 198 10.97 28.98 13.59
CA ALA A 198 11.59 29.74 12.52
C ALA A 198 12.38 28.77 11.61
N ILE A 199 12.49 29.10 10.32
CA ILE A 199 13.28 28.36 9.35
C ILE A 199 14.75 28.74 9.53
N LYS A 200 15.56 27.78 9.98
CA LYS A 200 17.02 27.95 10.19
C LYS A 200 17.84 26.99 9.34
N LYS A 201 17.25 25.87 8.91
CA LYS A 201 17.87 24.86 8.04
C LYS A 201 17.01 24.60 6.81
N ILE A 202 17.58 24.78 5.61
CA ILE A 202 16.95 24.42 4.33
C ILE A 202 17.65 23.20 3.74
N LEU A 203 16.87 22.24 3.26
CA LEU A 203 17.36 21.12 2.46
C LEU A 203 17.02 21.34 0.98
N VAL A 204 18.03 21.35 0.12
CA VAL A 204 17.86 21.38 -1.34
C VAL A 204 18.08 19.98 -1.90
N VAL A 205 17.06 19.41 -2.54
CA VAL A 205 17.11 18.06 -3.11
C VAL A 205 16.25 17.95 -4.38
N MET A 206 16.88 17.74 -5.54
CA MET A 206 16.20 17.67 -6.85
C MET A 206 15.85 16.24 -7.30
N GLY A 207 16.06 15.24 -6.45
CA GLY A 207 15.82 13.83 -6.78
C GLY A 207 17.12 13.07 -7.01
N GLY A 208 17.08 12.05 -7.88
CA GLY A 208 18.22 11.15 -8.11
C GLY A 208 19.36 11.78 -8.90
N ILE A 209 19.05 12.48 -10.00
CA ILE A 209 20.01 13.19 -10.85
C ILE A 209 19.42 14.56 -11.18
N ASP A 210 20.22 15.60 -11.00
CA ASP A 210 19.83 16.99 -11.30
C ASP A 210 20.35 17.40 -12.69
N GLU A 211 19.71 16.85 -13.73
CA GLU A 211 20.16 17.01 -15.13
C GLU A 211 20.12 18.46 -15.64
N GLN A 212 19.18 19.26 -15.13
CA GLN A 212 18.98 20.66 -15.52
C GLN A 212 19.75 21.65 -14.62
N ASN A 213 20.63 21.15 -13.74
CA ASN A 213 21.43 21.95 -12.81
C ASN A 213 20.59 22.90 -11.93
N VAL A 214 19.39 22.47 -11.55
CA VAL A 214 18.41 23.28 -10.81
C VAL A 214 18.94 23.62 -9.40
N SER A 215 19.69 22.71 -8.79
CA SER A 215 20.31 22.91 -7.47
C SER A 215 21.26 24.10 -7.49
N VAL A 216 22.13 24.21 -8.50
CA VAL A 216 23.02 25.36 -8.67
C VAL A 216 22.22 26.65 -8.80
N LYS A 217 21.17 26.66 -9.64
CA LYS A 217 20.31 27.84 -9.81
C LYS A 217 19.72 28.28 -8.47
N ILE A 218 19.15 27.37 -7.69
CA ILE A 218 18.57 27.67 -6.38
C ILE A 218 19.64 28.22 -5.43
N LEU A 219 20.81 27.59 -5.36
CA LEU A 219 21.90 28.03 -4.49
C LEU A 219 22.42 29.41 -4.89
N GLY A 220 22.51 29.72 -6.18
CA GLY A 220 22.85 31.06 -6.66
C GLY A 220 21.83 32.12 -6.24
N LEU A 221 20.53 31.80 -6.32
CA LEU A 221 19.46 32.70 -5.87
C LEU A 221 19.48 32.92 -4.35
N LEU A 222 19.77 31.87 -3.57
CA LEU A 222 19.94 31.96 -2.11
C LEU A 222 21.20 32.75 -1.73
N ALA A 223 22.31 32.53 -2.44
CA ALA A 223 23.55 33.28 -2.24
C ALA A 223 23.36 34.78 -2.52
N LYS A 224 22.62 35.12 -3.59
CA LYS A 224 22.24 36.52 -3.86
C LYS A 224 21.42 37.11 -2.72
N ALA A 225 20.39 36.40 -2.26
CA ALA A 225 19.56 36.85 -1.14
C ALA A 225 20.35 37.03 0.17
N TYR A 226 21.36 36.19 0.39
CA TYR A 226 22.29 36.29 1.52
C TYR A 226 23.16 37.55 1.43
N ILE A 227 23.76 37.82 0.26
CA ILE A 227 24.58 39.00 0.01
C ILE A 227 23.75 40.29 0.17
N ASP A 228 22.54 40.30 -0.39
CA ASP A 228 21.63 41.46 -0.35
C ASP A 228 20.88 41.59 1.00
N SER A 229 21.24 40.79 2.02
CA SER A 229 20.61 40.76 3.34
C SER A 229 19.09 40.61 3.32
N SER A 230 18.56 39.99 2.26
CA SER A 230 17.12 39.79 2.03
C SER A 230 16.57 38.56 2.76
N LEU A 231 17.45 37.67 3.22
CA LEU A 231 17.12 36.53 4.08
C LEU A 231 17.99 36.54 5.33
N PRO A 232 17.47 36.10 6.49
CA PRO A 232 18.30 35.86 7.67
C PRO A 232 19.32 34.74 7.40
N ILE A 233 20.32 34.62 8.28
CA ILE A 233 21.30 33.54 8.20
C ILE A 233 20.59 32.19 8.35
N ILE A 234 20.67 31.37 7.30
CA ILE A 234 20.06 30.05 7.20
C ILE A 234 21.15 29.08 6.76
N LYS A 235 21.24 27.91 7.43
CA LYS A 235 22.10 26.82 6.96
C LYS A 235 21.41 26.08 5.83
N VAL A 236 22.14 25.76 4.77
CA VAL A 236 21.62 25.04 3.60
C VAL A 236 22.40 23.74 3.43
N ALA A 237 21.70 22.62 3.42
CA ALA A 237 22.24 21.35 2.98
C ALA A 237 21.76 21.07 1.55
N VAL A 238 22.67 20.78 0.62
CA VAL A 238 22.34 20.35 -0.73
C VAL A 238 22.74 18.89 -0.92
N VAL A 239 21.85 18.09 -1.50
CA VAL A 239 22.08 16.67 -1.78
C VAL A 239 22.17 16.46 -3.29
N ALA A 240 23.26 15.84 -3.71
CA ALA A 240 23.51 15.51 -5.11
C ALA A 240 24.04 14.08 -5.28
N SER A 241 23.83 13.53 -6.47
CA SER A 241 24.46 12.28 -6.90
C SER A 241 25.84 12.59 -7.50
N ARG A 242 26.78 11.65 -7.40
CA ARG A 242 28.06 11.74 -8.13
C ARG A 242 27.88 11.86 -9.66
N CYS A 243 26.73 11.42 -10.17
CA CYS A 243 26.42 11.46 -11.60
C CYS A 243 25.78 12.79 -12.05
N THR A 244 25.55 13.73 -11.13
CA THR A 244 24.97 15.04 -11.47
C THR A 244 25.98 15.88 -12.27
N PRO A 245 25.60 16.48 -13.42
CA PRO A 245 26.52 17.26 -14.26
C PRO A 245 27.16 18.46 -13.55
N CYS A 246 26.43 19.14 -12.65
CA CYS A 246 26.92 20.32 -11.93
C CYS A 246 27.69 20.03 -10.63
N LEU A 247 28.21 18.82 -10.42
CA LEU A 247 28.86 18.46 -9.15
C LEU A 247 30.06 19.35 -8.81
N SER A 248 30.88 19.73 -9.80
CA SER A 248 32.03 20.62 -9.62
C SER A 248 31.62 22.01 -9.16
N GLU A 249 30.56 22.56 -9.75
CA GLU A 249 30.02 23.87 -9.38
C GLU A 249 29.40 23.86 -7.98
N LEU A 250 28.64 22.81 -7.64
CA LEU A 250 28.11 22.61 -6.28
C LEU A 250 29.24 22.53 -5.25
N SER A 251 30.33 21.85 -5.58
CA SER A 251 31.52 21.75 -4.71
C SER A 251 32.16 23.12 -4.50
N GLY A 252 32.35 23.89 -5.59
CA GLY A 252 32.87 25.25 -5.52
C GLY A 252 32.00 26.20 -4.68
N LEU A 253 30.68 26.13 -4.82
CA LEU A 253 29.74 26.90 -3.99
C LEU A 253 29.85 26.52 -2.51
N SER A 254 29.97 25.22 -2.19
CA SER A 254 30.07 24.76 -0.79
C SER A 254 31.38 25.17 -0.12
N LEU A 255 32.47 25.33 -0.87
CA LEU A 255 33.74 25.85 -0.37
C LEU A 255 33.71 27.38 -0.18
N LYS A 256 32.87 28.08 -0.95
CA LYS A 256 32.77 29.54 -0.93
C LYS A 256 31.88 30.05 0.21
N TYR A 257 30.88 29.28 0.64
CA TYR A 257 29.88 29.73 1.59
C TYR A 257 29.79 28.81 2.82
N ASP A 258 30.19 29.30 3.99
CA ASP A 258 30.19 28.53 5.26
C ASP A 258 28.79 28.06 5.71
N TRP A 259 27.74 28.68 5.19
CA TRP A 259 26.35 28.30 5.46
C TRP A 259 25.87 27.14 4.57
N LEU A 260 26.62 26.74 3.54
CA LEU A 260 26.26 25.71 2.58
C LEU A 260 27.06 24.42 2.83
N THR A 261 26.38 23.28 2.89
CA THR A 261 27.01 21.95 3.00
C THR A 261 26.55 21.05 1.86
N LEU A 262 27.49 20.48 1.12
CA LEU A 262 27.22 19.51 0.04
C LEU A 262 27.32 18.07 0.55
N HIS A 263 26.27 17.28 0.29
CA HIS A 263 26.23 15.85 0.56
C HIS A 263 26.15 15.07 -0.75
N ILE A 264 27.16 14.24 -1.03
CA ILE A 264 27.27 13.43 -2.24
C ILE A 264 26.89 11.98 -1.91
N ASP A 265 25.94 11.40 -2.67
CA ASP A 265 25.44 10.02 -2.51
C ASP A 265 25.10 9.63 -1.07
N THR A 266 24.51 10.57 -0.32
CA THR A 266 24.21 10.34 1.10
C THR A 266 23.24 9.19 1.29
N LYS A 267 23.61 8.25 2.17
CA LYS A 267 22.70 7.20 2.66
C LYS A 267 21.78 7.70 3.78
N ASN A 268 21.98 8.92 4.27
CA ASN A 268 21.32 9.48 5.44
C ASN A 268 20.36 10.63 5.10
N ILE A 269 19.73 10.59 3.91
CA ILE A 269 18.78 11.62 3.48
C ILE A 269 17.62 11.81 4.45
N SER A 270 17.18 10.73 5.10
CA SER A 270 16.11 10.76 6.11
C SER A 270 16.49 11.59 7.34
N ASN A 271 17.74 11.55 7.79
CA ASN A 271 18.25 12.42 8.87
C ASN A 271 18.38 13.87 8.42
N LEU A 272 18.80 14.12 7.17
CA LEU A 272 18.82 15.49 6.62
C LEU A 272 17.41 16.08 6.54
N MET A 273 16.42 15.29 6.11
CA MET A 273 15.00 15.70 6.12
C MET A 273 14.46 15.89 7.54
N LEU A 274 14.86 15.04 8.48
CA LEU A 274 14.56 15.24 9.89
C LEU A 274 15.12 16.59 10.34
N GLU A 275 16.39 16.88 10.11
CA GLU A 275 17.04 18.10 10.57
C GLU A 275 16.61 19.39 9.88
N ALA A 276 16.15 19.34 8.63
CA ALA A 276 15.72 20.52 7.90
C ALA A 276 14.41 21.09 8.44
N ASP A 277 14.21 22.41 8.34
CA ASP A 277 12.96 23.09 8.69
C ASP A 277 12.10 23.35 7.45
N LEU A 278 12.74 23.49 6.29
CA LEU A 278 12.13 23.68 4.98
C LEU A 278 12.90 22.89 3.93
N ALA A 279 12.22 22.33 2.94
CA ALA A 279 12.83 21.77 1.74
C ALA A 279 12.57 22.66 0.52
N ILE A 280 13.51 22.67 -0.43
CA ILE A 280 13.30 23.10 -1.81
C ILE A 280 13.60 21.90 -2.69
N GLY A 281 12.62 21.42 -3.45
CA GLY A 281 12.78 20.14 -4.14
C GLY A 281 11.84 19.90 -5.31
N ALA A 282 12.24 18.97 -6.18
CA ALA A 282 11.43 18.52 -7.30
C ALA A 282 10.19 17.73 -6.83
N SER A 283 9.14 17.72 -7.65
CA SER A 283 7.87 17.00 -7.40
C SER A 283 7.87 15.55 -7.88
N GLY A 284 9.00 14.85 -7.72
CA GLY A 284 9.15 13.42 -8.00
C GLY A 284 8.86 12.53 -6.77
N THR A 285 9.51 11.36 -6.72
CA THR A 285 9.37 10.36 -5.64
C THR A 285 9.74 10.90 -4.25
N THR A 286 10.69 11.85 -4.17
CA THR A 286 11.10 12.51 -2.92
C THR A 286 9.98 13.34 -2.28
N THR A 287 8.89 13.65 -3.02
CA THR A 287 7.69 14.30 -2.47
C THR A 287 7.09 13.49 -1.34
N TRP A 288 7.01 12.18 -1.50
CA TRP A 288 6.39 11.29 -0.51
C TRP A 288 7.25 11.14 0.75
N GLU A 289 8.57 11.15 0.59
CA GLU A 289 9.53 11.18 1.69
C GLU A 289 9.34 12.45 2.54
N ARG A 290 9.24 13.62 1.88
CA ARG A 290 8.99 14.91 2.57
C ARG A 290 7.62 14.93 3.25
N CYS A 291 6.57 14.44 2.58
CA CYS A 291 5.24 14.29 3.17
C CYS A 291 5.26 13.39 4.41
N CYS A 292 5.94 12.24 4.34
CA CYS A 292 6.09 11.33 5.47
C CYS A 292 6.79 11.99 6.68
N MET A 293 7.72 12.90 6.42
CA MET A 293 8.44 13.64 7.47
C MET A 293 7.75 14.95 7.89
N GLY A 294 6.56 15.24 7.34
CA GLY A 294 5.86 16.50 7.54
C GLY A 294 6.72 17.71 7.24
N LEU A 295 7.65 17.61 6.28
CA LEU A 295 8.63 18.65 5.98
C LEU A 295 8.01 19.66 4.99
N PRO A 296 7.78 20.92 5.41
CA PRO A 296 7.33 21.97 4.51
C PRO A 296 8.22 22.06 3.28
N THR A 297 7.63 22.26 2.11
CA THR A 297 8.33 22.16 0.83
C THR A 297 7.96 23.30 -0.10
N LEU A 298 8.98 23.96 -0.66
CA LEU A 298 8.87 24.75 -1.88
C LEU A 298 9.15 23.82 -3.07
N SER A 299 8.12 23.50 -3.84
CA SER A 299 8.16 22.46 -4.87
C SER A 299 8.37 23.04 -6.26
N LEU A 300 9.21 22.38 -7.06
CA LEU A 300 9.48 22.73 -8.45
C LEU A 300 9.05 21.60 -9.39
N ILE A 301 8.69 21.96 -10.62
CA ILE A 301 8.38 21.02 -11.69
C ILE A 301 9.63 20.93 -12.58
N VAL A 302 10.40 19.84 -12.45
CA VAL A 302 11.62 19.66 -13.27
C VAL A 302 11.40 18.74 -14.46
N ALA A 303 10.24 18.07 -14.54
CA ALA A 303 9.84 17.24 -15.68
C ALA A 303 8.32 17.30 -15.86
N GLU A 304 7.84 17.14 -17.10
CA GLU A 304 6.41 17.27 -17.44
C GLU A 304 5.52 16.35 -16.59
N ASN A 305 5.98 15.11 -16.38
CA ASN A 305 5.29 14.08 -15.58
C ASN A 305 5.16 14.42 -14.09
N GLN A 306 5.77 15.50 -13.60
CA GLN A 306 5.65 15.94 -12.21
C GLN A 306 4.55 17.00 -12.00
N SER A 307 3.99 17.56 -13.07
CA SER A 307 3.03 18.67 -12.99
C SER A 307 1.78 18.31 -12.20
N LEU A 308 1.23 17.11 -12.42
CA LEU A 308 0.04 16.61 -11.71
C LEU A 308 0.31 16.45 -10.20
N VAL A 309 1.42 15.81 -9.84
CA VAL A 309 1.81 15.61 -8.44
C VAL A 309 2.02 16.96 -7.76
N ASN A 310 2.74 17.87 -8.40
CA ASN A 310 2.98 19.20 -7.86
C ASN A 310 1.66 19.94 -7.60
N HIS A 311 0.78 20.01 -8.62
CA HIS A 311 -0.52 20.67 -8.51
C HIS A 311 -1.33 20.09 -7.36
N ASN A 312 -1.50 18.77 -7.32
CA ASN A 312 -2.34 18.10 -6.31
C ASN A 312 -1.82 18.28 -4.88
N VAL A 313 -0.52 18.16 -4.67
CA VAL A 313 0.11 18.34 -3.35
C VAL A 313 0.05 19.81 -2.90
N SER A 314 0.25 20.77 -3.81
CA SER A 314 0.09 22.20 -3.50
C SER A 314 -1.35 22.59 -3.22
N LYS A 315 -2.32 22.06 -3.97
CA LYS A 315 -3.75 22.31 -3.81
C LYS A 315 -4.25 21.79 -2.45
N LYS A 316 -3.71 20.67 -1.98
CA LYS A 316 -3.95 20.13 -0.64
C LYS A 316 -3.29 20.96 0.48
N GLY A 317 -2.41 21.92 0.15
CA GLY A 317 -1.72 22.79 1.09
C GLY A 317 -0.43 22.18 1.67
N ALA A 318 0.06 21.06 1.13
CA ALA A 318 1.25 20.36 1.63
C ALA A 318 2.57 20.85 1.03
N SER A 319 2.53 21.73 0.03
CA SER A 319 3.70 22.41 -0.54
C SER A 319 3.32 23.75 -1.17
N ILE A 320 4.30 24.64 -1.39
CA ILE A 320 4.13 25.82 -2.25
C ILE A 320 4.74 25.51 -3.61
N ASN A 321 3.93 25.54 -4.66
CA ASN A 321 4.38 25.38 -6.03
C ASN A 321 5.12 26.64 -6.50
N LEU A 322 6.42 26.52 -6.79
CA LEU A 322 7.23 27.59 -7.38
C LEU A 322 7.29 27.55 -8.92
N GLY A 323 6.63 26.57 -9.53
CA GLY A 323 6.55 26.39 -10.98
C GLY A 323 7.80 25.76 -11.58
N MET A 324 8.10 26.16 -12.82
CA MET A 324 9.24 25.67 -13.59
C MET A 324 10.53 26.40 -13.17
N PRO A 325 11.68 25.72 -13.09
CA PRO A 325 12.96 26.33 -12.76
C PRO A 325 13.29 27.58 -13.59
N GLN A 326 12.99 27.61 -14.89
CA GLN A 326 13.22 28.79 -15.75
C GLN A 326 12.60 30.08 -15.19
N ASN A 327 11.41 30.00 -14.61
CA ASN A 327 10.66 31.16 -14.12
C ASN A 327 11.09 31.62 -12.72
N LEU A 328 11.99 30.87 -12.08
CA LEU A 328 12.43 31.12 -10.72
C LEU A 328 13.40 32.30 -10.64
N ASN A 329 13.16 33.20 -9.69
CA ASN A 329 14.02 34.33 -9.36
C ASN A 329 14.16 34.52 -7.84
N THR A 330 15.05 35.42 -7.41
CA THR A 330 15.35 35.66 -6.00
C THR A 330 14.12 36.11 -5.23
N GLN A 331 13.30 37.01 -5.79
CA GLN A 331 12.11 37.52 -5.10
C GLN A 331 11.08 36.41 -4.81
N ILE A 332 10.88 35.49 -5.77
CA ILE A 332 9.96 34.35 -5.60
C ILE A 332 10.41 33.44 -4.46
N ILE A 333 11.68 33.02 -4.44
CA ILE A 333 12.20 32.14 -3.37
C ILE A 333 12.16 32.86 -2.02
N VAL A 334 12.66 34.10 -1.96
CA VAL A 334 12.73 34.88 -0.71
C VAL A 334 11.34 35.11 -0.14
N SER A 335 10.37 35.52 -0.96
CA SER A 335 8.99 35.74 -0.50
C SER A 335 8.33 34.45 0.01
N ALA A 336 8.55 33.32 -0.64
CA ALA A 336 8.04 32.02 -0.22
C ALA A 336 8.68 31.53 1.11
N ILE A 337 9.98 31.76 1.30
CA ILE A 337 10.65 31.44 2.58
C ILE A 337 10.14 32.35 3.69
N LEU A 338 10.06 33.67 3.44
CA LEU A 338 9.63 34.65 4.43
C LEU A 338 8.16 34.50 4.81
N SER A 339 7.28 34.11 3.89
CA SER A 339 5.87 33.87 4.19
C SER A 339 5.71 32.72 5.19
N LEU A 340 6.42 31.61 4.99
CA LEU A 340 6.44 30.49 5.93
C LEU A 340 7.13 30.84 7.25
N ASN A 341 8.22 31.61 7.20
CA ASN A 341 8.97 31.99 8.41
C ASN A 341 8.19 32.97 9.30
N LYS A 342 7.38 33.86 8.72
CA LYS A 342 6.58 34.86 9.45
C LYS A 342 5.20 34.33 9.87
N ASN A 343 4.66 33.32 9.18
CA ASN A 343 3.33 32.80 9.43
C ASN A 343 3.37 31.36 9.95
N LYS A 344 3.42 31.21 11.28
CA LYS A 344 3.43 29.91 11.96
C LYS A 344 2.21 29.05 11.63
N ASN A 345 1.03 29.66 11.47
CA ASN A 345 -0.19 28.92 11.13
C ASN A 345 -0.10 28.31 9.72
N MET A 346 0.44 29.06 8.75
CA MET A 346 0.69 28.54 7.41
C MET A 346 1.71 27.38 7.43
N TYR A 347 2.78 27.51 8.19
CA TYR A 347 3.77 26.44 8.38
C TYR A 347 3.12 25.18 9.00
N ASP A 348 2.36 25.32 10.09
CA ASP A 348 1.73 24.20 10.79
C ASP A 348 0.63 23.52 9.97
N THR A 349 -0.12 24.31 9.19
CA THR A 349 -1.08 23.79 8.21
C THR A 349 -0.35 22.94 7.18
N MET A 350 0.77 23.43 6.62
CA MET A 350 1.53 22.67 5.63
C MET A 350 2.11 21.38 6.19
N VAL A 351 2.64 21.42 7.42
CA VAL A 351 3.09 20.22 8.15
C VAL A 351 1.95 19.20 8.27
N THR A 352 0.78 19.64 8.71
CA THR A 352 -0.39 18.76 8.92
C THR A 352 -0.84 18.14 7.61
N GLN A 353 -1.00 18.94 6.55
CA GLN A 353 -1.42 18.45 5.24
C GLN A 353 -0.39 17.49 4.62
N ALA A 354 0.90 17.77 4.80
CA ALA A 354 1.97 16.88 4.35
C ALA A 354 1.92 15.52 5.06
N LEU A 355 1.74 15.51 6.39
CA LEU A 355 1.62 14.28 7.17
C LEU A 355 0.38 13.46 6.82
N GLU A 356 -0.73 14.09 6.41
CA GLU A 356 -1.94 13.40 5.96
C GLU A 356 -1.73 12.62 4.64
N ILE A 357 -0.90 13.13 3.74
CA ILE A 357 -0.72 12.56 2.38
C ILE A 357 0.00 11.20 2.42
N CYS A 358 1.02 11.06 3.27
CA CYS A 358 1.83 9.85 3.36
C CYS A 358 2.20 9.55 4.81
N ASP A 359 1.86 8.34 5.28
CA ASP A 359 2.13 7.87 6.64
C ASP A 359 3.40 7.02 6.77
N GLY A 360 3.99 6.62 5.63
CA GLY A 360 5.16 5.72 5.57
C GLY A 360 4.84 4.24 5.82
N THR A 361 3.58 3.84 5.95
CA THR A 361 3.18 2.45 6.27
C THR A 361 2.67 1.65 5.07
N GLY A 362 2.67 2.25 3.88
CA GLY A 362 2.11 1.65 2.65
C GLY A 362 2.69 0.28 2.33
N ALA A 363 4.01 0.13 2.37
CA ALA A 363 4.67 -1.16 2.13
C ALA A 363 4.22 -2.27 3.11
N TYR A 364 4.06 -1.94 4.39
CA TYR A 364 3.56 -2.89 5.39
C TYR A 364 2.09 -3.23 5.19
N ARG A 365 1.27 -2.27 4.75
CA ARG A 365 -0.15 -2.52 4.43
C ARG A 365 -0.29 -3.44 3.23
N ILE A 366 0.51 -3.23 2.18
CA ILE A 366 0.57 -4.14 1.02
C ILE A 366 1.06 -5.52 1.49
N ALA A 367 2.21 -5.60 2.15
CA ALA A 367 2.79 -6.86 2.59
C ALA A 367 1.83 -7.66 3.50
N SER A 368 1.13 -6.99 4.42
CA SER A 368 0.12 -7.62 5.27
C SER A 368 -1.11 -8.08 4.49
N ARG A 369 -1.42 -7.46 3.35
CA ARG A 369 -2.54 -7.85 2.48
C ARG A 369 -2.17 -9.02 1.58
N LEU A 370 -0.92 -9.09 1.13
CA LEU A 370 -0.38 -10.19 0.33
C LEU A 370 -0.16 -11.44 1.20
N LEU A 371 0.48 -11.30 2.37
CA LEU A 371 0.75 -12.40 3.31
C LEU A 371 -0.42 -12.72 4.24
N SER A 372 -1.53 -12.01 4.05
CA SER A 372 -2.68 -12.07 4.93
C SER A 372 -3.17 -13.51 5.04
N PRO A 373 -3.17 -14.13 6.23
CA PRO A 373 -3.45 -15.55 6.32
C PRO A 373 -4.84 -15.88 5.79
N SER A 374 -4.96 -17.07 5.23
CA SER A 374 -6.20 -17.59 4.68
C SER A 374 -7.30 -17.55 5.71
N VAL A 375 -8.42 -16.97 5.30
CA VAL A 375 -9.68 -17.09 6.03
C VAL A 375 -10.63 -17.82 5.10
N SER A 376 -10.90 -19.08 5.43
CA SER A 376 -11.84 -19.92 4.70
C SER A 376 -13.11 -20.14 5.53
N LEU A 377 -14.17 -20.52 4.82
CA LEU A 377 -15.41 -20.98 5.45
C LEU A 377 -15.59 -22.45 5.09
N ARG A 378 -15.74 -23.29 6.11
CA ARG A 378 -16.19 -24.67 5.95
C ARG A 378 -17.51 -24.89 6.68
N SER A 379 -18.35 -25.79 6.19
CA SER A 379 -19.56 -26.19 6.90
C SER A 379 -19.21 -26.71 8.30
N ALA A 380 -19.96 -26.26 9.30
CA ALA A 380 -19.79 -26.72 10.67
C ALA A 380 -20.15 -28.20 10.77
N GLN A 381 -19.40 -28.97 11.56
CA GLN A 381 -19.54 -30.40 11.75
C GLN A 381 -19.89 -30.72 13.21
N ASN A 382 -20.43 -31.90 13.49
CA ASN A 382 -20.73 -32.32 14.88
C ASN A 382 -19.50 -32.27 15.80
N SER A 383 -18.28 -32.44 15.27
CA SER A 383 -17.03 -32.29 16.01
C SER A 383 -16.79 -30.87 16.56
N ASP A 384 -17.41 -29.84 15.97
CA ASP A 384 -17.20 -28.44 16.36
C ASP A 384 -18.07 -27.99 17.54
N ILE A 385 -19.04 -28.81 17.95
CA ILE A 385 -20.06 -28.44 18.95
C ILE A 385 -19.46 -27.89 20.25
N LYS A 386 -18.37 -28.52 20.73
CA LYS A 386 -17.70 -28.11 21.96
C LYS A 386 -16.92 -26.81 21.78
N THR A 387 -16.24 -26.65 20.65
CA THR A 387 -15.51 -25.43 20.31
C THR A 387 -16.46 -24.24 20.20
N VAL A 388 -17.59 -24.41 19.51
CA VAL A 388 -18.60 -23.37 19.33
C VAL A 388 -19.26 -23.01 20.67
N PHE A 389 -19.53 -23.99 21.54
CA PHE A 389 -20.00 -23.73 22.90
C PHE A 389 -19.03 -22.85 23.69
N ASN A 390 -17.74 -23.20 23.68
CA ASN A 390 -16.73 -22.45 24.42
C ASN A 390 -16.67 -20.98 23.96
N TRP A 391 -16.77 -20.72 22.65
CA TRP A 391 -16.80 -19.35 22.16
C TRP A 391 -18.11 -18.62 22.47
N GLN A 392 -19.27 -19.26 22.29
CA GLN A 392 -20.57 -18.63 22.56
C GLN A 392 -20.81 -18.36 24.06
N SER A 393 -20.24 -19.18 24.93
CA SER A 393 -20.34 -19.06 26.38
C SER A 393 -19.34 -18.07 26.97
N ASP A 394 -18.37 -17.57 26.21
CA ASP A 394 -17.40 -16.58 26.69
C ASP A 394 -18.12 -15.27 27.08
N PRO A 395 -17.95 -14.76 28.33
CA PRO A 395 -18.63 -13.55 28.79
C PRO A 395 -18.39 -12.31 27.92
N LYS A 396 -17.19 -12.15 27.35
CA LYS A 396 -16.83 -10.99 26.50
C LYS A 396 -17.60 -10.99 25.19
N ILE A 397 -17.98 -12.18 24.72
CA ILE A 397 -18.80 -12.38 23.54
C ILE A 397 -20.28 -12.29 23.90
N ARG A 398 -20.67 -12.98 24.97
CA ARG A 398 -22.07 -13.17 25.35
C ARG A 398 -22.75 -11.86 25.75
N GLN A 399 -22.00 -10.90 26.32
CA GLN A 399 -22.53 -9.57 26.68
C GLN A 399 -23.17 -8.80 25.51
N PHE A 400 -22.76 -9.09 24.26
CA PHE A 400 -23.32 -8.45 23.05
C PHE A 400 -24.31 -9.35 22.29
N SER A 401 -24.64 -10.53 22.84
CA SER A 401 -25.63 -11.43 22.25
C SER A 401 -27.05 -10.97 22.57
N ARG A 402 -28.02 -11.31 21.71
CA ARG A 402 -29.45 -11.03 21.94
C ARG A 402 -29.96 -11.55 23.29
N ASN A 403 -29.41 -12.67 23.76
CA ASN A 403 -29.61 -13.17 25.11
C ASN A 403 -28.25 -13.26 25.82
N PRO A 404 -27.94 -12.35 26.76
CA PRO A 404 -26.66 -12.33 27.46
C PRO A 404 -26.57 -13.36 28.60
N LYS A 405 -27.64 -14.10 28.91
CA LYS A 405 -27.61 -15.13 29.96
C LYS A 405 -26.64 -16.26 29.56
N PRO A 406 -25.91 -16.84 30.54
CA PRO A 406 -25.12 -18.05 30.32
C PRO A 406 -25.98 -19.14 29.69
N VAL A 407 -25.42 -19.89 28.74
CA VAL A 407 -26.09 -21.03 28.13
C VAL A 407 -25.56 -22.31 28.78
N SER A 408 -26.44 -23.21 29.19
CA SER A 408 -26.01 -24.52 29.67
C SER A 408 -25.50 -25.39 28.51
N TRP A 409 -24.68 -26.39 28.83
CA TRP A 409 -24.17 -27.32 27.82
C TRP A 409 -25.30 -28.10 27.11
N GLU A 410 -26.33 -28.51 27.83
CA GLU A 410 -27.47 -29.25 27.25
C GLU A 410 -28.33 -28.37 26.34
N GLU A 411 -28.61 -27.13 26.74
CA GLU A 411 -29.31 -26.15 25.88
C GLU A 411 -28.52 -25.88 24.60
N HIS A 412 -27.20 -25.70 24.71
CA HIS A 412 -26.34 -25.50 23.53
C HIS A 412 -26.32 -26.73 22.63
N LYS A 413 -26.26 -27.93 23.21
CA LYS A 413 -26.22 -29.17 22.44
C LYS A 413 -27.50 -29.37 21.65
N ALA A 414 -28.65 -29.19 22.28
CA ALA A 414 -29.95 -29.21 21.60
C ALA A 414 -30.03 -28.15 20.49
N TRP A 415 -29.60 -26.92 20.77
CA TRP A 415 -29.57 -25.83 19.80
C TRP A 415 -28.65 -26.11 18.60
N TYR A 416 -27.47 -26.68 18.84
CA TYR A 416 -26.47 -26.96 17.80
C TYR A 416 -26.97 -28.05 16.84
N HIS A 417 -27.52 -29.14 17.36
CA HIS A 417 -28.11 -30.19 16.53
C HIS A 417 -29.34 -29.71 15.76
N ALA A 418 -30.22 -28.92 16.40
CA ALA A 418 -31.34 -28.30 15.71
C ALA A 418 -30.88 -27.32 14.61
N SER A 419 -29.76 -26.61 14.83
CA SER A 419 -29.17 -25.71 13.84
C SER A 419 -28.60 -26.45 12.64
N GLN A 420 -27.92 -27.57 12.86
CA GLN A 420 -27.39 -28.46 11.82
C GLN A 420 -28.50 -29.07 10.95
N ALA A 421 -29.62 -29.46 11.56
CA ALA A 421 -30.75 -30.07 10.87
C ALA A 421 -31.66 -29.06 10.14
N ASN A 422 -31.46 -27.75 10.33
CA ASN A 422 -32.35 -26.73 9.78
C ASN A 422 -31.94 -26.35 8.35
N PRO A 423 -32.75 -26.68 7.32
CA PRO A 423 -32.42 -26.36 5.92
C PRO A 423 -32.46 -24.85 5.61
N LYS A 424 -33.01 -24.03 6.52
CA LYS A 424 -33.08 -22.58 6.41
C LYS A 424 -31.90 -21.87 7.09
N ARG A 425 -30.90 -22.62 7.56
CA ARG A 425 -29.72 -22.10 8.26
C ARG A 425 -28.46 -22.64 7.61
N HIS A 426 -27.54 -21.75 7.28
CA HIS A 426 -26.16 -22.12 6.97
C HIS A 426 -25.28 -21.79 8.15
N MET A 427 -24.48 -22.76 8.60
CA MET A 427 -23.57 -22.59 9.72
C MET A 427 -22.16 -23.00 9.28
N TYR A 428 -21.24 -22.05 9.33
CA TYR A 428 -19.86 -22.21 8.89
C TYR A 428 -18.92 -22.03 10.08
N ILE A 429 -17.87 -22.85 10.13
CA ILE A 429 -16.68 -22.54 10.91
C ILE A 429 -15.80 -21.62 10.06
N ILE A 430 -15.42 -20.50 10.67
CA ILE A 430 -14.39 -19.62 10.12
C ILE A 430 -13.06 -20.27 10.47
N GLU A 431 -12.28 -20.62 9.47
CA GLU A 431 -10.93 -21.14 9.66
C GLU A 431 -9.93 -20.04 9.39
N PHE A 432 -8.91 -19.96 10.24
CA PHE A 432 -7.76 -19.08 10.07
C PHE A 432 -6.52 -19.94 10.16
N GLN A 433 -5.70 -19.96 9.10
CA GLN A 433 -4.56 -20.88 8.99
C GLN A 433 -4.96 -22.35 9.20
N GLU A 434 -6.07 -22.78 8.60
CA GLU A 434 -6.62 -24.14 8.71
C GLU A 434 -7.04 -24.55 10.15
N GLN A 435 -7.11 -23.59 11.07
CA GLN A 435 -7.57 -23.82 12.43
C GLN A 435 -8.91 -23.12 12.69
N PRO A 436 -9.85 -23.75 13.43
CA PRO A 436 -11.10 -23.11 13.81
C PRO A 436 -10.86 -21.79 14.57
N ALA A 437 -11.36 -20.70 14.02
CA ALA A 437 -11.15 -19.34 14.52
C ALA A 437 -12.44 -18.58 14.84
N GLY A 438 -13.59 -19.10 14.42
CA GLY A 438 -14.87 -18.48 14.68
C GLY A 438 -16.04 -19.24 14.06
N VAL A 439 -17.23 -18.64 14.15
CA VAL A 439 -18.44 -19.18 13.53
C VAL A 439 -19.18 -18.06 12.79
N LEU A 440 -19.63 -18.35 11.59
CA LEU A 440 -20.50 -17.49 10.78
C LEU A 440 -21.78 -18.26 10.49
N ARG A 441 -22.92 -17.64 10.77
CA ARG A 441 -24.25 -18.21 10.57
C ARG A 441 -25.08 -17.30 9.68
N LEU A 442 -25.80 -17.88 8.74
CA LEU A 442 -26.80 -17.21 7.91
C LEU A 442 -28.16 -17.87 8.13
N ASP A 443 -29.15 -17.08 8.52
CA ASP A 443 -30.52 -17.50 8.77
C ASP A 443 -31.45 -16.95 7.69
N LEU A 444 -32.14 -17.82 6.95
CA LEU A 444 -33.10 -17.39 5.93
C LEU A 444 -34.29 -16.65 6.56
N ILE A 445 -34.58 -15.46 6.06
CA ILE A 445 -35.72 -14.65 6.46
C ILE A 445 -36.95 -15.14 5.66
N PRO A 446 -37.97 -15.74 6.30
CA PRO A 446 -39.04 -16.46 5.58
C PRO A 446 -39.85 -15.62 4.58
N LYS A 447 -39.91 -14.30 4.77
CA LYS A 447 -40.75 -13.40 3.96
C LYS A 447 -40.07 -12.82 2.72
N THR A 448 -38.74 -12.73 2.71
CA THR A 448 -38.01 -11.98 1.67
C THR A 448 -37.00 -12.82 0.90
N SER A 449 -36.75 -14.07 1.31
CA SER A 449 -35.65 -14.91 0.82
C SER A 449 -34.25 -14.31 1.07
N ASP A 450 -34.15 -13.29 1.92
CA ASP A 450 -32.89 -12.70 2.37
C ASP A 450 -32.31 -13.50 3.55
N TYR A 451 -31.12 -13.14 3.98
CA TYR A 451 -30.45 -13.78 5.13
C TYR A 451 -30.14 -12.80 6.24
N GLU A 452 -30.26 -13.23 7.50
CA GLU A 452 -29.65 -12.57 8.65
C GLU A 452 -28.28 -13.22 8.93
N VAL A 453 -27.22 -12.42 9.01
CA VAL A 453 -25.88 -12.87 9.38
C VAL A 453 -25.61 -12.69 10.87
N SER A 454 -25.06 -13.73 11.49
CA SER A 454 -24.47 -13.70 12.82
C SER A 454 -23.03 -14.17 12.70
N ILE A 455 -22.09 -13.39 13.23
CA ILE A 455 -20.67 -13.70 13.13
C ILE A 455 -19.98 -13.55 14.48
N LEU A 456 -19.04 -14.46 14.72
CA LEU A 456 -18.25 -14.54 15.93
C LEU A 456 -16.83 -14.96 15.59
N VAL A 457 -15.84 -14.27 16.14
CA VAL A 457 -14.44 -14.72 16.13
C VAL A 457 -14.01 -15.02 17.56
N SER A 458 -13.28 -16.12 17.72
CA SER A 458 -12.68 -16.56 18.97
C SER A 458 -12.02 -15.38 19.71
N PRO A 459 -12.22 -15.24 21.04
CA PRO A 459 -11.69 -14.11 21.80
C PRO A 459 -10.19 -13.84 21.57
N ASN A 460 -9.41 -14.90 21.39
CA ASN A 460 -7.96 -14.84 21.24
C ASN A 460 -7.49 -14.42 19.83
N LEU A 461 -8.40 -14.40 18.85
CA LEU A 461 -8.10 -14.12 17.44
C LEU A 461 -8.82 -12.87 16.92
N GLN A 462 -9.46 -12.10 17.80
CA GLN A 462 -10.10 -10.84 17.43
C GLN A 462 -9.08 -9.79 16.98
N ARG A 463 -9.55 -8.77 16.26
CA ARG A 463 -8.75 -7.64 15.72
C ARG A 463 -7.70 -8.01 14.66
N GLN A 464 -7.78 -9.21 14.07
CA GLN A 464 -6.92 -9.67 12.97
C GLN A 464 -7.62 -9.66 11.61
N ASN A 465 -8.70 -8.89 11.44
CA ASN A 465 -9.54 -8.83 10.23
C ASN A 465 -10.16 -10.17 9.79
N ILE A 466 -10.14 -11.20 10.64
CA ILE A 466 -10.73 -12.52 10.35
C ILE A 466 -12.22 -12.39 10.05
N ALA A 467 -12.96 -11.66 10.88
CA ALA A 467 -14.40 -11.45 10.70
C ALA A 467 -14.71 -10.72 9.38
N LEU A 468 -13.89 -9.72 9.02
CA LEU A 468 -14.06 -8.95 7.78
C LEU A 468 -13.88 -9.84 6.56
N LYS A 469 -12.81 -10.64 6.53
CA LYS A 469 -12.55 -11.60 5.45
C LYS A 469 -13.65 -12.66 5.35
N ALA A 470 -14.13 -13.16 6.49
CA ALA A 470 -15.23 -14.12 6.53
C ALA A 470 -16.55 -13.54 5.97
N LEU A 471 -16.85 -12.26 6.24
CA LEU A 471 -17.99 -11.56 5.64
C LEU A 471 -17.84 -11.37 4.13
N HIS A 472 -16.64 -11.08 3.62
CA HIS A 472 -16.43 -11.03 2.17
C HIS A 472 -16.52 -12.40 1.51
N ALA A 473 -16.12 -13.48 2.20
CA ALA A 473 -16.17 -14.84 1.64
C ALA A 473 -17.61 -15.32 1.36
N ILE A 474 -18.60 -14.87 2.14
CA ILE A 474 -20.01 -15.20 1.87
C ILE A 474 -20.59 -14.42 0.69
N ASP A 475 -19.99 -13.29 0.29
CA ASP A 475 -20.48 -12.51 -0.85
C ASP A 475 -20.44 -13.31 -2.14
N GLU A 476 -19.43 -14.17 -2.34
CA GLU A 476 -19.32 -15.00 -3.53
C GLU A 476 -20.52 -15.95 -3.74
N HIS A 477 -21.12 -16.40 -2.63
CA HIS A 477 -22.18 -17.43 -2.64
C HIS A 477 -23.57 -16.84 -2.42
N PHE A 478 -23.67 -15.70 -1.74
CA PHE A 478 -24.94 -15.07 -1.37
C PHE A 478 -25.15 -13.69 -2.04
N PHE A 479 -24.36 -13.34 -3.07
CA PHE A 479 -24.43 -12.02 -3.72
C PHE A 479 -25.84 -11.62 -4.20
N LYS A 480 -26.69 -12.57 -4.62
CA LYS A 480 -28.05 -12.30 -5.13
C LYS A 480 -29.09 -11.99 -4.05
N ARG A 481 -28.76 -12.02 -2.75
CA ARG A 481 -29.70 -11.88 -1.63
C ARG A 481 -29.30 -10.73 -0.71
N ASN A 482 -30.24 -9.99 -0.14
CA ASN A 482 -29.83 -9.03 0.90
C ASN A 482 -29.33 -9.80 2.13
N ILE A 483 -28.30 -9.26 2.78
CA ILE A 483 -27.79 -9.81 4.03
C ILE A 483 -27.94 -8.76 5.13
N HIS A 484 -28.75 -9.09 6.13
CA HIS A 484 -29.09 -8.24 7.26
C HIS A 484 -28.17 -8.56 8.43
N ALA A 485 -27.71 -7.53 9.15
CA ALA A 485 -27.00 -7.69 10.40
C ALA A 485 -27.61 -6.79 11.48
N TYR A 486 -27.85 -7.36 12.66
CA TYR A 486 -28.36 -6.64 13.82
C TYR A 486 -27.29 -6.57 14.90
N VAL A 487 -26.84 -5.37 15.24
CA VAL A 487 -25.67 -5.14 16.08
C VAL A 487 -26.01 -4.13 17.16
N SER A 488 -25.82 -4.49 18.43
CA SER A 488 -26.01 -3.55 19.55
C SER A 488 -25.20 -2.27 19.36
N THR A 489 -25.79 -1.12 19.70
CA THR A 489 -25.12 0.20 19.67
C THR A 489 -23.88 0.27 20.59
N ALA A 490 -23.82 -0.56 21.62
CA ALA A 490 -22.70 -0.68 22.55
C ALA A 490 -21.49 -1.43 21.95
N ASN A 491 -21.70 -2.30 20.95
CA ASN A 491 -20.64 -3.09 20.34
C ASN A 491 -19.93 -2.30 19.22
N LYS A 492 -19.09 -1.32 19.60
CA LYS A 492 -18.38 -0.44 18.65
C LYS A 492 -17.50 -1.21 17.65
N ALA A 493 -16.94 -2.34 18.05
CA ALA A 493 -16.12 -3.18 17.18
C ALA A 493 -16.93 -3.79 16.03
N SER A 494 -18.07 -4.43 16.34
CA SER A 494 -18.95 -4.99 15.30
C SER A 494 -19.61 -3.89 14.45
N GLN A 495 -19.94 -2.74 15.05
CA GLN A 495 -20.46 -1.58 14.34
C GLN A 495 -19.48 -1.10 13.25
N SER A 496 -18.18 -1.04 13.57
CA SER A 496 -17.12 -0.70 12.61
C SER A 496 -16.93 -1.82 11.57
N LEU A 497 -16.95 -3.08 11.99
CA LEU A 497 -16.80 -4.25 11.12
C LEU A 497 -17.80 -4.23 9.96
N PHE A 498 -19.10 -4.11 10.23
CA PHE A 498 -20.12 -4.16 9.18
C PHE A 498 -20.03 -2.98 8.21
N THR A 499 -19.64 -1.80 8.72
CA THR A 499 -19.36 -0.63 7.87
C THR A 499 -18.18 -0.90 6.93
N GLN A 500 -17.10 -1.50 7.43
CA GLN A 500 -15.93 -1.87 6.63
C GLN A 500 -16.21 -3.01 5.64
N ALA A 501 -17.16 -3.89 5.96
CA ALA A 501 -17.58 -5.02 5.12
C ALA A 501 -18.61 -4.62 4.04
N ASN A 502 -18.71 -3.33 3.70
CA ASN A 502 -19.64 -2.78 2.70
C ASN A 502 -21.14 -2.94 3.04
N TYR A 503 -21.51 -3.10 4.31
CA TYR A 503 -22.92 -3.03 4.69
C TYR A 503 -23.35 -1.57 4.85
N ARG A 504 -24.52 -1.24 4.32
CA ARG A 504 -25.15 0.06 4.50
C ARG A 504 -25.88 0.10 5.83
N ARG A 505 -25.62 1.11 6.64
CA ARG A 505 -26.35 1.35 7.88
C ARG A 505 -27.76 1.84 7.54
N VAL A 506 -28.78 1.15 8.07
CA VAL A 506 -30.21 1.51 7.90
C VAL A 506 -30.76 2.13 9.19
N SER A 507 -30.28 1.67 10.35
CA SER A 507 -30.51 2.29 11.66
C SER A 507 -29.30 2.09 12.57
N ASP A 508 -29.34 2.60 13.80
CA ASP A 508 -28.23 2.47 14.75
C ASP A 508 -27.86 1.02 15.06
N GLU A 509 -28.82 0.10 14.94
CA GLU A 509 -28.63 -1.33 15.20
C GLU A 509 -28.77 -2.21 13.97
N HIS A 510 -29.10 -1.66 12.79
CA HIS A 510 -29.41 -2.46 11.60
C HIS A 510 -28.55 -2.06 10.40
N PHE A 511 -27.94 -3.07 9.80
CA PHE A 511 -27.15 -2.97 8.58
C PHE A 511 -27.69 -3.90 7.50
N ILE A 512 -27.59 -3.47 6.25
CA ILE A 512 -27.94 -4.26 5.07
C ILE A 512 -26.80 -4.23 4.06
N ARG A 513 -26.33 -5.42 3.67
CA ARG A 513 -25.56 -5.61 2.44
C ARG A 513 -26.53 -5.92 1.31
N PRO A 514 -26.74 -5.00 0.35
CA PRO A 514 -27.75 -5.18 -0.69
C PRO A 514 -27.37 -6.28 -1.67
N ALA A 515 -28.37 -6.96 -2.24
CA ALA A 515 -28.20 -7.85 -3.38
C ALA A 515 -27.43 -7.14 -4.52
N ASN A 516 -26.46 -7.83 -5.10
CA ASN A 516 -25.68 -7.32 -6.22
C ASN A 516 -26.41 -7.72 -7.51
N ASN A 517 -26.97 -6.74 -8.21
CA ASN A 517 -27.81 -6.95 -9.41
C ASN A 517 -27.00 -7.10 -10.71
N LEU A 518 -25.68 -7.20 -10.63
CA LEU A 518 -24.86 -7.51 -11.80
C LEU A 518 -25.10 -8.98 -12.16
N THR A 519 -25.86 -9.20 -13.22
CA THR A 519 -25.99 -10.47 -13.92
C THR A 519 -24.58 -10.97 -14.24
N ARG A 520 -24.18 -12.12 -13.68
CA ARG A 520 -23.29 -13.02 -14.42
C ARG A 520 -24.10 -13.34 -15.67
N GLU A 521 -23.70 -12.80 -16.82
CA GLU A 521 -24.12 -13.41 -18.08
C GLU A 521 -23.76 -14.89 -17.98
N ASP A 522 -24.78 -15.72 -18.14
CA ASP A 522 -24.66 -17.17 -18.22
C ASP A 522 -23.83 -17.47 -19.47
N ASN A 523 -22.51 -17.53 -19.33
CA ASN A 523 -21.63 -18.14 -20.33
C ASN A 523 -21.87 -19.66 -20.26
N ASN A 524 -22.78 -20.11 -21.12
CA ASN A 524 -22.68 -21.44 -21.73
C ASN A 524 -21.35 -21.58 -22.48
#